data_AF-A0A969IYD7-F1
#
_entry.id   AF-A0A969IYD7-F1
#
_cell.length_a   1.000
_cell.length_b   1.000
_cell.length_c   1.000
_cell.angle_alpha   90.00
_cell.angle_beta   90.00
_cell.angle_gamma   90.00
#
_symmetry.space_group_name_H-M   'P 1'
#
loop_
_entity.id
_entity.type
_entity.pdbx_description
1 polymer ?
#
loop_
_entity_poly.entity_id
_entity_poly.type
_entity_poly.pdbx_seq_one_letter_code
_entity_poly.pdbx_strand_id
1 'polypeptide(L)'
;MAPGLKSSTLDLLKRFNRAFPQFYEQFVSSEIQLQNLRLAYQLYKTRQAVIELNPEGSKSALHFAYRNQSFLLSDIFGVLAAYGLTIHSLSLYGQINPPMLVFIKLVVSRGGKALTDKTSENVCRAIREALAGRFEVEEMLAVEFNLDAGLEQVETEFYVDPVFHLPALLIEADNQPGLFYKVMYAIWQEDLLVVNANLLVWRGRTRLILYLLGPNESLIPEYLGQKIAEGVKQRLLGQHF
;
A
#
# COMPACT_ATOMS: atom_id res chain seq x y z
N MET A 1 8.74 -7.63 24.56
CA MET A 1 7.86 -8.82 24.70
C MET A 1 6.57 -8.37 25.37
N ALA A 2 5.41 -8.62 24.76
CA ALA A 2 4.12 -8.25 25.34
C ALA A 2 3.77 -9.19 26.51
N PRO A 3 3.61 -8.69 27.76
CA PRO A 3 3.25 -9.54 28.89
C PRO A 3 1.79 -10.01 28.77
N GLY A 4 1.54 -11.32 28.93
CA GLY A 4 0.20 -11.87 29.18
C GLY A 4 -0.49 -12.65 28.05
N LEU A 5 0.17 -12.96 26.92
CA LEU A 5 -0.44 -13.80 25.88
C LEU A 5 -0.35 -15.30 26.23
N LYS A 6 -1.44 -16.04 26.01
CA LYS A 6 -1.47 -17.51 26.14
C LYS A 6 -0.42 -18.14 25.21
N SER A 7 0.24 -19.21 25.64
CA SER A 7 1.28 -19.90 24.86
C SER A 7 0.82 -20.26 23.44
N SER A 8 -0.41 -20.75 23.30
CA SER A 8 -1.02 -21.08 22.00
C SER A 8 -1.15 -19.88 21.06
N THR A 9 -1.35 -18.68 21.59
CA THR A 9 -1.41 -17.44 20.80
C THR A 9 -0.02 -17.00 20.34
N LEU A 10 1.00 -17.20 21.18
CA LEU A 10 2.40 -16.94 20.81
C LEU A 10 2.90 -17.88 19.72
N ASP A 11 2.55 -19.17 19.81
CA ASP A 11 2.92 -20.15 18.78
C ASP A 11 2.23 -19.85 17.45
N LEU A 12 0.95 -19.46 17.48
CA LEU A 12 0.22 -19.03 16.29
C LEU A 12 0.85 -17.78 15.67
N LEU A 13 1.20 -16.79 16.49
CA LEU A 13 1.84 -15.55 16.03
C LEU A 13 3.19 -15.83 15.36
N LYS A 14 4.03 -16.68 15.97
CA LYS A 14 5.30 -17.09 15.35
C LYS A 14 5.10 -17.78 14.01
N ARG A 15 4.11 -18.66 13.87
CA ARG A 15 3.82 -19.32 12.58
C ARG A 15 3.31 -18.32 11.55
N PHE A 16 2.46 -17.40 11.95
CA PHE A 16 1.95 -16.32 11.10
C PHE A 16 3.08 -15.41 10.59
N ASN A 17 4.01 -15.03 11.47
CA ASN A 17 5.11 -14.13 11.15
C ASN A 17 6.12 -14.73 10.15
N ARG A 18 6.29 -16.06 10.12
CA ARG A 18 7.16 -16.75 9.14
C ARG A 18 6.75 -16.55 7.68
N ALA A 19 5.51 -16.14 7.43
CA ALA A 19 5.05 -15.87 6.08
C ALA A 19 5.51 -14.51 5.54
N PHE A 20 6.01 -13.62 6.41
CA PHE A 20 6.55 -12.31 6.05
C PHE A 20 8.05 -12.38 5.76
N PRO A 21 8.64 -11.32 5.20
CA PRO A 21 10.10 -11.19 5.11
C PRO A 21 10.77 -11.39 6.48
N GLN A 22 11.99 -11.92 6.47
CA GLN A 22 12.70 -12.37 7.69
C GLN A 22 12.86 -11.28 8.76
N PHE A 23 12.87 -10.01 8.35
CA PHE A 23 13.01 -8.85 9.22
C PHE A 23 11.70 -8.40 9.87
N TYR A 24 10.53 -8.91 9.44
CA TYR A 24 9.22 -8.45 9.93
C TYR A 24 9.12 -8.47 11.45
N GLU A 25 9.57 -9.55 12.11
CA GLU A 25 9.52 -9.65 13.57
C GLU A 25 10.44 -8.65 14.29
N GLN A 26 11.51 -8.21 13.63
CA GLN A 26 12.52 -7.32 14.21
C GLN A 26 12.09 -5.85 14.15
N PHE A 27 11.41 -5.45 13.07
CA PHE A 27 11.06 -4.05 12.82
C PHE A 27 9.59 -3.72 13.06
N VAL A 28 8.71 -4.72 13.12
CA VAL A 28 7.28 -4.51 13.36
C VAL A 28 6.95 -4.77 14.82
N SER A 29 6.27 -3.83 15.46
CA SER A 29 5.92 -3.95 16.88
C SER A 29 5.01 -5.16 17.14
N SER A 30 5.10 -5.77 18.32
CA SER A 30 4.25 -6.91 18.67
C SER A 30 2.75 -6.58 18.62
N GLU A 31 2.38 -5.31 18.82
CA GLU A 31 1.00 -4.84 18.69
C GLU A 31 0.51 -4.93 17.25
N ILE A 32 1.30 -4.43 16.28
CA ILE A 32 0.98 -4.53 14.85
C ILE A 32 0.95 -5.99 14.40
N GLN A 33 1.90 -6.81 14.86
CA GLN A 33 1.91 -8.24 14.53
C GLN A 33 0.62 -8.94 14.98
N LEU A 34 0.15 -8.65 16.21
CA LEU A 34 -1.11 -9.19 16.72
C LEU A 34 -2.32 -8.63 15.99
N GLN A 35 -2.31 -7.35 15.62
CA GLN A 35 -3.36 -6.74 14.83
C GLN A 35 -3.48 -7.42 13.46
N ASN A 36 -2.37 -7.62 12.75
CA ASN A 36 -2.35 -8.30 11.46
C ASN A 36 -2.84 -9.75 11.58
N LEU A 37 -2.49 -10.46 12.67
CA LEU A 37 -3.02 -11.80 12.94
C LEU A 37 -4.56 -11.78 13.12
N ARG A 38 -5.11 -10.77 13.81
CA ARG A 38 -6.57 -10.62 13.97
C ARG A 38 -7.26 -10.35 12.63
N LEU A 39 -6.70 -9.46 11.82
CA LEU A 39 -7.19 -9.17 10.48
C LEU A 39 -7.16 -10.41 9.59
N ALA A 40 -6.08 -11.20 9.65
CA ALA A 40 -5.95 -12.46 8.92
C ALA A 40 -7.03 -13.46 9.33
N TYR A 41 -7.32 -13.55 10.63
CA TYR A 41 -8.38 -14.43 11.15
C TYR A 41 -9.78 -13.97 10.73
N GLN A 42 -10.03 -12.67 10.68
CA GLN A 42 -11.29 -12.10 10.18
C GLN A 42 -11.47 -12.36 8.67
N LEU A 43 -10.41 -12.18 7.89
CA LEU A 43 -10.39 -12.54 6.46
C LEU A 43 -10.68 -14.04 6.27
N TYR A 44 -10.05 -14.91 7.07
CA TYR A 44 -10.30 -16.35 7.03
C TYR A 44 -11.77 -16.71 7.32
N LYS A 45 -12.39 -16.04 8.32
CA LYS A 45 -13.79 -16.27 8.69
C LYS A 45 -14.78 -15.78 7.65
N THR A 46 -14.57 -14.57 7.14
CA THR A 46 -15.54 -13.88 6.27
C THR A 46 -15.34 -14.22 4.79
N ARG A 47 -14.12 -14.64 4.42
CA ARG A 47 -13.68 -14.83 3.03
C ARG A 47 -13.86 -13.57 2.16
N GLN A 48 -13.83 -12.40 2.79
CA GLN A 48 -13.99 -11.10 2.13
C GLN A 48 -12.89 -10.15 2.59
N ALA A 49 -12.51 -9.21 1.73
CA ALA A 49 -11.56 -8.16 2.10
C ALA A 49 -12.04 -7.44 3.36
N VAL A 50 -11.13 -7.33 4.34
CA VAL A 50 -11.36 -6.53 5.54
C VAL A 50 -11.08 -5.08 5.16
N ILE A 51 -12.06 -4.21 5.34
CA ILE A 51 -11.98 -2.78 5.01
C ILE A 51 -12.69 -2.03 6.15
N GLU A 52 -11.92 -1.45 7.05
CA GLU A 52 -12.42 -0.80 8.26
C GLU A 52 -11.85 0.61 8.37
N LEU A 53 -12.72 1.62 8.42
CA LEU A 53 -12.30 3.02 8.51
C LEU A 53 -12.87 3.64 9.79
N ASN A 54 -12.00 3.87 10.76
CA ASN A 54 -12.36 4.32 12.10
C ASN A 54 -11.69 5.66 12.42
N PRO A 55 -12.30 6.55 13.21
CA PRO A 55 -11.63 7.76 13.69
C PRO A 55 -10.37 7.43 14.53
N GLU A 56 -9.28 8.13 14.28
CA GLU A 56 -8.02 8.08 15.04
C GLU A 56 -7.58 9.53 15.33
N GLY A 57 -8.00 10.05 16.49
CA GLY A 57 -7.79 11.45 16.86
C GLY A 57 -8.51 12.42 15.93
N SER A 58 -7.78 13.35 15.31
CA SER A 58 -8.32 14.31 14.34
C SER A 58 -8.39 13.77 12.90
N LYS A 59 -8.03 12.50 12.68
CA LYS A 59 -7.96 11.84 11.37
C LYS A 59 -8.77 10.53 11.41
N SER A 60 -8.73 9.76 10.33
CA SER A 60 -9.30 8.42 10.29
C SER A 60 -8.24 7.41 9.87
N ALA A 61 -8.26 6.22 10.48
CA ALA A 61 -7.42 5.10 10.12
C ALA A 61 -8.21 4.07 9.32
N LEU A 62 -7.79 3.86 8.08
CA LEU A 62 -8.23 2.77 7.22
C LEU A 62 -7.33 1.56 7.49
N HIS A 63 -7.92 0.49 8.00
CA HIS A 63 -7.32 -0.83 8.12
C HIS A 63 -7.84 -1.71 7.00
N PHE A 64 -6.91 -2.35 6.31
CA PHE A 64 -7.20 -3.20 5.18
C PHE A 64 -6.44 -4.52 5.28
N ALA A 65 -7.11 -5.63 4.94
CA ALA A 65 -6.44 -6.92 4.77
C ALA A 65 -7.09 -7.76 3.66
N TYR A 66 -6.27 -8.25 2.74
CA TYR A 66 -6.71 -9.12 1.65
C TYR A 66 -5.54 -9.92 1.04
N ARG A 67 -5.82 -10.73 0.02
CA ARG A 67 -4.77 -11.35 -0.80
C ARG A 67 -4.03 -10.26 -1.56
N ASN A 68 -2.70 -10.30 -1.54
CA ASN A 68 -1.87 -9.32 -2.23
C ASN A 68 -1.94 -9.53 -3.75
N GLN A 69 -2.12 -8.45 -4.49
CA GLN A 69 -2.22 -8.42 -5.94
C GLN A 69 -1.61 -7.11 -6.45
N SER A 70 -1.00 -7.10 -7.64
CA SER A 70 -0.26 -5.93 -8.15
C SER A 70 -1.16 -4.70 -8.36
N PHE A 71 -2.41 -4.88 -8.79
CA PHE A 71 -3.38 -3.79 -9.01
C PHE A 71 -4.07 -3.27 -7.74
N LEU A 72 -3.95 -3.97 -6.60
CA LEU A 72 -4.74 -3.68 -5.41
C LEU A 72 -4.48 -2.26 -4.86
N LEU A 73 -3.23 -1.81 -4.93
CA LEU A 73 -2.87 -0.50 -4.43
C LEU A 73 -3.36 0.61 -5.36
N SER A 74 -3.29 0.44 -6.69
CA SER A 74 -3.84 1.47 -7.59
C SER A 74 -5.33 1.67 -7.33
N ASP A 75 -6.10 0.61 -7.11
CA ASP A 75 -7.52 0.72 -6.80
C ASP A 75 -7.78 1.47 -5.49
N ILE A 76 -7.12 1.07 -4.41
CA ILE A 76 -7.30 1.71 -3.10
C ILE A 76 -6.91 3.18 -3.18
N PHE A 77 -5.71 3.49 -3.66
CA PHE A 77 -5.22 4.86 -3.70
C PHE A 77 -6.00 5.74 -4.66
N GLY A 78 -6.52 5.18 -5.75
CA GLY A 78 -7.39 5.92 -6.65
C GLY A 78 -8.77 6.20 -6.06
N VAL A 79 -9.38 5.26 -5.31
CA VAL A 79 -10.60 5.56 -4.54
C VAL A 79 -10.33 6.66 -3.51
N LEU A 80 -9.21 6.63 -2.79
CA LEU A 80 -8.88 7.69 -1.83
C LEU A 80 -8.73 9.04 -2.52
N ALA A 81 -8.10 9.08 -3.70
CA ALA A 81 -7.93 10.29 -4.49
C ALA A 81 -9.28 10.83 -5.01
N ALA A 82 -10.18 9.98 -5.53
CA ALA A 82 -11.51 10.36 -6.00
C ALA A 82 -12.45 10.86 -4.90
N TYR A 83 -12.13 10.59 -3.63
CA TYR A 83 -12.85 11.16 -2.48
C TYR A 83 -12.16 12.42 -1.92
N GLY A 84 -11.10 12.90 -2.56
CA GLY A 84 -10.30 14.04 -2.14
C GLY A 84 -9.63 13.83 -0.79
N LEU A 85 -9.19 12.61 -0.49
CA LEU A 85 -8.59 12.27 0.81
C LEU A 85 -7.08 12.53 0.82
N THR A 86 -6.63 13.19 1.87
CA THR A 86 -5.20 13.39 2.14
C THR A 86 -4.67 12.21 2.94
N ILE A 87 -3.56 11.62 2.47
CA ILE A 87 -2.86 10.52 3.13
C ILE A 87 -1.74 11.11 4.00
N HIS A 88 -1.74 10.75 5.28
CA HIS A 88 -0.79 11.24 6.28
C HIS A 88 0.27 10.22 6.65
N SER A 89 -0.06 8.95 6.57
CA SER A 89 0.87 7.85 6.79
C SER A 89 0.38 6.59 6.08
N LEU A 90 1.33 5.74 5.76
CA LEU A 90 1.15 4.43 5.15
C LEU A 90 2.02 3.43 5.92
N SER A 91 1.41 2.32 6.32
CA SER A 91 2.12 1.12 6.74
C SER A 91 1.56 -0.04 5.93
N LEU A 92 2.43 -0.77 5.23
CA LEU A 92 2.06 -1.92 4.42
C LEU A 92 2.95 -3.10 4.77
N TYR A 93 2.33 -4.24 5.05
CA TYR A 93 3.03 -5.48 5.36
C TYR A 93 2.44 -6.62 4.52
N GLY A 94 3.22 -7.08 3.54
CA GLY A 94 2.90 -8.19 2.67
C GLY A 94 3.63 -9.46 3.11
N GLN A 95 2.92 -10.58 3.08
CA GLN A 95 3.52 -11.90 3.15
C GLN A 95 4.22 -12.21 1.82
N ILE A 96 5.36 -12.88 1.91
CA ILE A 96 6.16 -13.37 0.77
C ILE A 96 6.09 -14.89 0.62
N ASN A 97 5.35 -15.54 1.52
CA ASN A 97 4.99 -16.95 1.42
C ASN A 97 3.45 -17.09 1.46
N PRO A 98 2.90 -18.20 0.95
CA PRO A 98 1.46 -18.46 1.03
C PRO A 98 0.90 -18.28 2.45
N PRO A 99 -0.29 -17.65 2.60
CA PRO A 99 -1.25 -17.31 1.56
C PRO A 99 -1.09 -15.95 0.86
N MET A 100 0.08 -15.29 0.97
CA MET A 100 0.37 -14.02 0.28
C MET A 100 -0.62 -12.91 0.64
N LEU A 101 -0.92 -12.74 1.92
CA LEU A 101 -1.79 -11.65 2.39
C LEU A 101 -1.04 -10.33 2.50
N VAL A 102 -1.75 -9.22 2.32
CA VAL A 102 -1.27 -7.87 2.59
C VAL A 102 -2.13 -7.21 3.66
N PHE A 103 -1.48 -6.49 4.56
CA PHE A 103 -2.08 -5.73 5.65
C PHE A 103 -1.68 -4.28 5.50
N ILE A 104 -2.64 -3.37 5.41
CA ILE A 104 -2.40 -1.95 5.17
C ILE A 104 -3.08 -1.15 6.29
N LYS A 105 -2.33 -0.21 6.87
CA LYS A 105 -2.87 0.87 7.69
C LYS A 105 -2.57 2.19 7.01
N LEU A 106 -3.62 2.94 6.67
CA LEU A 106 -3.54 4.28 6.10
C LEU A 106 -4.18 5.26 7.08
N VAL A 107 -3.50 6.35 7.40
CA VAL A 107 -4.11 7.46 8.14
C VAL A 107 -4.50 8.54 7.14
N VAL A 108 -5.79 8.83 7.06
CA VAL A 108 -6.38 9.73 6.06
C VAL A 108 -7.21 10.84 6.71
N SER A 109 -7.40 11.93 5.97
CA SER A 109 -8.30 13.01 6.38
C SER A 109 -8.96 13.65 5.16
N ARG A 110 -10.09 14.32 5.37
CA ARG A 110 -10.65 15.26 4.38
C ARG A 110 -10.62 16.67 4.97
N GLY A 111 -9.91 17.59 4.31
CA GLY A 111 -9.74 18.96 4.81
C GLY A 111 -9.11 19.02 6.20
N GLY A 112 -8.17 18.11 6.51
CA GLY A 112 -7.49 18.03 7.81
C GLY A 112 -8.34 17.47 8.95
N LYS A 113 -9.54 16.94 8.68
CA LYS A 113 -10.43 16.35 9.68
C LYS A 113 -10.70 14.86 9.42
N ALA A 114 -11.07 14.15 10.48
CA ALA A 114 -11.57 12.79 10.41
C ALA A 114 -12.80 12.72 9.49
N LEU A 115 -12.99 11.58 8.84
CA LEU A 115 -14.13 11.34 7.98
C LEU A 115 -15.39 11.18 8.83
N THR A 116 -16.52 11.69 8.32
CA THR A 116 -17.83 11.39 8.89
C THR A 116 -18.19 9.93 8.65
N ASP A 117 -19.04 9.34 9.48
CA ASP A 117 -19.47 7.94 9.33
C ASP A 117 -19.99 7.65 7.92
N LYS A 118 -20.83 8.54 7.37
CA LYS A 118 -21.34 8.43 6.00
C LYS A 118 -20.21 8.43 4.95
N THR A 119 -19.20 9.27 5.13
CA THR A 119 -18.04 9.31 4.22
C THR A 119 -17.22 8.02 4.35
N SER A 120 -16.98 7.56 5.58
CA SER A 120 -16.26 6.32 5.88
C SER A 120 -16.94 5.12 5.22
N GLU A 121 -18.25 4.97 5.37
CA GLU A 121 -19.05 3.91 4.75
C GLU A 121 -18.97 3.95 3.22
N ASN A 122 -19.08 5.14 2.63
CA ASN A 122 -18.98 5.31 1.18
C ASN A 122 -17.60 4.92 0.63
N VAL A 123 -16.51 5.33 1.31
CA VAL A 123 -15.14 4.96 0.94
C VAL A 123 -14.95 3.45 1.05
N CYS A 124 -15.38 2.83 2.15
CA CYS A 124 -15.30 1.38 2.32
C CYS A 124 -16.08 0.62 1.24
N ARG A 125 -17.27 1.12 0.86
CA ARG A 125 -18.05 0.56 -0.24
C ARG A 125 -17.33 0.72 -1.58
N ALA A 126 -16.81 1.90 -1.89
CA ALA A 126 -16.11 2.16 -3.15
C ALA A 126 -14.86 1.27 -3.30
N ILE A 127 -14.06 1.10 -2.24
CA ILE A 127 -12.94 0.15 -2.25
C ILE A 127 -13.44 -1.28 -2.54
N ARG A 128 -14.53 -1.71 -1.90
CA ARG A 128 -15.08 -3.06 -2.11
C ARG A 128 -15.60 -3.27 -3.55
N GLU A 129 -16.19 -2.24 -4.15
CA GLU A 129 -16.66 -2.29 -5.54
C GLU A 129 -15.49 -2.26 -6.54
N ALA A 130 -14.42 -1.50 -6.26
CA ALA A 130 -13.21 -1.46 -7.08
C ALA A 130 -12.52 -2.83 -7.10
N LEU A 131 -12.32 -3.44 -5.93
CA LEU A 131 -11.77 -4.80 -5.81
C LEU A 131 -12.62 -5.88 -6.49
N ALA A 132 -13.89 -5.59 -6.75
CA ALA A 132 -14.79 -6.49 -7.45
C ALA A 132 -14.89 -6.21 -8.96
N GLY A 133 -14.11 -5.25 -9.48
CA GLY A 133 -14.13 -4.83 -10.89
C GLY A 133 -15.45 -4.17 -11.30
N ARG A 134 -16.20 -3.60 -10.34
CA ARG A 134 -17.49 -2.93 -10.60
C ARG A 134 -17.39 -1.41 -10.52
N PHE A 135 -16.20 -0.91 -10.26
CA PHE A 135 -15.94 0.51 -10.06
C PHE A 135 -14.65 0.87 -10.80
N GLU A 136 -14.80 1.55 -11.92
CA GLU A 136 -13.70 2.02 -12.76
C GLU A 136 -13.08 3.27 -12.14
N VAL A 137 -12.02 3.08 -11.37
CA VAL A 137 -11.34 4.13 -10.61
C VAL A 137 -10.80 5.23 -11.54
N GLU A 138 -10.30 4.84 -12.72
CA GLU A 138 -9.82 5.75 -13.76
C GLU A 138 -10.90 6.73 -14.23
N GLU A 139 -12.11 6.23 -14.50
CA GLU A 139 -13.22 7.07 -15.00
C GLU A 139 -13.61 8.15 -13.97
N MET A 140 -13.65 7.79 -12.69
CA MET A 140 -13.96 8.78 -11.63
C MET A 140 -12.85 9.79 -11.45
N LEU A 141 -11.58 9.36 -11.50
CA LEU A 141 -10.45 10.27 -11.39
C LEU A 141 -10.35 11.22 -12.57
N ALA A 142 -10.69 10.79 -13.78
CA ALA A 142 -10.68 11.63 -14.98
C ALA A 142 -11.64 12.84 -14.89
N VAL A 143 -12.67 12.77 -14.03
CA VAL A 143 -13.57 13.90 -13.75
C VAL A 143 -12.91 14.96 -12.87
N GLU A 144 -12.06 14.54 -11.92
CA GLU A 144 -11.44 15.43 -10.93
C GLU A 144 -10.01 15.86 -11.30
N PHE A 145 -9.28 15.05 -12.08
CA PHE A 145 -7.87 15.24 -12.37
C PHE A 145 -7.56 14.92 -13.83
N ASN A 146 -6.58 15.63 -14.40
CA ASN A 146 -5.97 15.23 -15.66
C ASN A 146 -5.02 14.05 -15.39
N LEU A 147 -5.49 12.82 -15.63
CA LEU A 147 -4.68 11.61 -15.46
C LEU A 147 -3.50 11.55 -16.44
N ASP A 148 -3.66 12.13 -17.64
CA ASP A 148 -2.63 12.17 -18.69
C ASP A 148 -1.52 13.19 -18.40
N ALA A 149 -1.76 14.16 -17.50
CA ALA A 149 -0.74 15.11 -17.10
C ALA A 149 0.38 14.41 -16.30
N GLY A 150 1.61 14.42 -16.81
CA GLY A 150 2.78 13.95 -16.07
C GLY A 150 3.06 14.76 -14.81
N LEU A 151 3.86 14.19 -13.90
CA LEU A 151 4.49 14.92 -12.80
C LEU A 151 5.53 15.90 -13.38
N GLU A 152 5.70 17.08 -12.77
CA GLU A 152 6.70 18.05 -13.21
C GLU A 152 8.14 17.56 -12.95
N GLN A 153 8.39 17.00 -11.77
CA GLN A 153 9.68 16.45 -11.37
C GLN A 153 9.47 15.14 -10.61
N VAL A 154 10.21 14.11 -11.02
CA VAL A 154 10.26 12.81 -10.32
C VAL A 154 11.66 12.21 -10.39
N GLU A 155 12.10 11.68 -9.26
CA GLU A 155 13.33 10.91 -9.13
C GLU A 155 12.97 9.48 -8.73
N THR A 156 13.67 8.53 -9.35
CA THR A 156 13.47 7.10 -9.10
C THR A 156 14.82 6.41 -8.97
N GLU A 157 14.96 5.56 -7.96
CA GLU A 157 16.18 4.77 -7.75
C GLU A 157 15.80 3.36 -7.35
N PHE A 158 16.38 2.37 -8.04
CA PHE A 158 16.25 0.98 -7.65
C PHE A 158 17.52 0.51 -6.95
N TYR A 159 17.37 -0.23 -5.87
CA TYR A 159 18.47 -0.89 -5.18
C TYR A 159 17.99 -2.18 -4.51
N VAL A 160 18.93 -3.07 -4.18
CA VAL A 160 18.64 -4.18 -3.27
C VAL A 160 18.99 -3.74 -1.87
N ASP A 161 17.99 -3.69 -0.99
CA ASP A 161 18.19 -3.25 0.39
C ASP A 161 19.09 -4.25 1.13
N PRO A 162 20.25 -3.83 1.66
CA PRO A 162 21.22 -4.74 2.25
C PRO A 162 20.77 -5.32 3.60
N VAL A 163 19.79 -4.69 4.26
CA VAL A 163 19.23 -5.16 5.53
C VAL A 163 18.05 -6.09 5.29
N PHE A 164 17.20 -5.73 4.33
CA PHE A 164 15.97 -6.46 4.04
C PHE A 164 16.14 -7.54 2.98
N HIS A 165 17.23 -7.51 2.21
CA HIS A 165 17.51 -8.40 1.08
C HIS A 165 16.34 -8.47 0.08
N LEU A 166 15.64 -7.35 -0.07
CA LEU A 166 14.53 -7.19 -1.00
C LEU A 166 14.84 -6.10 -2.02
N PRO A 167 14.42 -6.28 -3.27
CA PRO A 167 14.32 -5.20 -4.24
C PRO A 167 13.53 -4.03 -3.67
N ALA A 168 14.09 -2.83 -3.78
CA ALA A 168 13.48 -1.60 -3.34
C ALA A 168 13.47 -0.58 -4.48
N LEU A 169 12.37 0.16 -4.59
CA LEU A 169 12.25 1.30 -5.47
C LEU A 169 11.94 2.54 -4.62
N LEU A 170 12.87 3.49 -4.66
CA LEU A 170 12.72 4.83 -4.13
C LEU A 170 12.07 5.71 -5.20
N ILE A 171 11.05 6.47 -4.82
CA ILE A 171 10.38 7.46 -5.66
C ILE A 171 10.28 8.77 -4.86
N GLU A 172 10.81 9.85 -5.41
CA GLU A 172 10.67 11.20 -4.85
C GLU A 172 9.99 12.13 -5.85
N ALA A 173 8.95 12.83 -5.39
CA ALA A 173 8.20 13.77 -6.22
C ALA A 173 7.56 14.87 -5.35
N ASP A 174 7.22 15.99 -5.97
CA ASP A 174 6.42 17.01 -5.32
C ASP A 174 4.98 16.50 -5.08
N ASN A 175 4.41 16.86 -3.94
CA ASN A 175 3.09 16.40 -3.55
C ASN A 175 2.02 17.11 -4.37
N GLN A 176 1.30 16.34 -5.17
CA GLN A 176 0.20 16.83 -6.01
C GLN A 176 -0.99 15.86 -5.94
N PRO A 177 -2.20 16.32 -6.32
CA PRO A 177 -3.37 15.46 -6.35
C PRO A 177 -3.14 14.21 -7.21
N GLY A 178 -3.60 13.05 -6.71
CA GLY A 178 -3.46 11.78 -7.42
C GLY A 178 -2.05 11.20 -7.46
N LEU A 179 -1.03 11.81 -6.84
CA LEU A 179 0.36 11.30 -6.85
C LEU A 179 0.45 9.82 -6.48
N PHE A 180 -0.14 9.43 -5.35
CA PHE A 180 -0.07 8.04 -4.88
C PHE A 180 -0.78 7.07 -5.83
N TYR A 181 -1.90 7.47 -6.42
CA TYR A 181 -2.56 6.68 -7.45
C TYR A 181 -1.63 6.48 -8.66
N LYS A 182 -1.07 7.57 -9.21
CA LYS A 182 -0.14 7.51 -10.36
C LYS A 182 1.07 6.61 -10.08
N VAL A 183 1.64 6.70 -8.88
CA VAL A 183 2.73 5.81 -8.45
C VAL A 183 2.28 4.36 -8.44
N MET A 184 1.21 4.02 -7.70
CA MET A 184 0.76 2.62 -7.61
C MET A 184 0.32 2.06 -8.98
N TYR A 185 -0.23 2.92 -9.84
CA TYR A 185 -0.58 2.58 -11.20
C TYR A 185 0.65 2.26 -12.06
N ALA A 186 1.70 3.08 -11.99
CA ALA A 186 2.96 2.79 -12.68
C ALA A 186 3.62 1.50 -12.18
N ILE A 187 3.53 1.21 -10.88
CA ILE A 187 4.02 -0.04 -10.28
C ILE A 187 3.23 -1.25 -10.80
N TRP A 188 1.90 -1.13 -10.89
CA TRP A 188 1.06 -2.17 -11.46
C TRP A 188 1.36 -2.41 -12.94
N GLN A 189 1.61 -1.36 -13.73
CA GLN A 189 1.98 -1.49 -15.15
C GLN A 189 3.33 -2.18 -15.39
N GLU A 190 4.20 -2.25 -14.38
CA GLU A 190 5.44 -3.05 -14.40
C GLU A 190 5.23 -4.46 -13.82
N ASP A 191 3.99 -4.84 -13.49
CA ASP A 191 3.58 -6.09 -12.84
C ASP A 191 4.37 -6.40 -11.55
N LEU A 192 4.59 -5.36 -10.75
CA LEU A 192 5.34 -5.45 -9.50
C LEU A 192 4.37 -5.59 -8.32
N LEU A 193 4.72 -6.47 -7.39
CA LEU A 193 3.96 -6.70 -6.17
C LEU A 193 4.63 -5.99 -4.98
N VAL A 194 3.94 -5.04 -4.37
CA VAL A 194 4.44 -4.33 -3.18
C VAL A 194 4.25 -5.20 -1.94
N VAL A 195 5.34 -5.46 -1.21
CA VAL A 195 5.33 -6.26 0.03
C VAL A 195 5.66 -5.44 1.26
N ASN A 196 6.22 -4.24 1.11
CA ASN A 196 6.35 -3.26 2.18
C ASN A 196 6.43 -1.86 1.56
N ALA A 197 5.98 -0.84 2.28
CA ALA A 197 6.04 0.54 1.83
C ALA A 197 6.31 1.49 3.01
N ASN A 198 7.22 2.44 2.79
CA ASN A 198 7.46 3.56 3.69
C ASN A 198 7.12 4.88 2.99
N LEU A 199 6.38 5.73 3.69
CA LEU A 199 5.99 7.07 3.24
C LEU A 199 6.59 8.13 4.15
N LEU A 200 7.37 9.04 3.58
CA LEU A 200 7.84 10.25 4.22
C LEU A 200 7.33 11.47 3.45
N VAL A 201 6.72 12.41 4.17
CA VAL A 201 6.27 13.68 3.59
C VAL A 201 6.97 14.82 4.31
N TRP A 202 7.66 15.69 3.57
CA TRP A 202 8.39 16.82 4.14
C TRP A 202 8.38 18.02 3.19
N ARG A 203 7.95 19.19 3.71
CA ARG A 203 7.91 20.47 2.99
C ARG A 203 7.29 20.41 1.58
N GLY A 204 6.22 19.63 1.42
CA GLY A 204 5.54 19.49 0.13
C GLY A 204 6.17 18.47 -0.82
N ARG A 205 7.26 17.79 -0.43
CA ARG A 205 7.79 16.63 -1.14
C ARG A 205 7.35 15.32 -0.49
N THR A 206 7.10 14.33 -1.33
CA THR A 206 6.78 12.96 -0.95
C THR A 206 7.94 12.06 -1.36
N ARG A 207 8.44 11.28 -0.40
CA ARG A 207 9.40 10.19 -0.61
C ARG A 207 8.72 8.87 -0.29
N LEU A 208 8.67 7.99 -1.28
CA LEU A 208 8.11 6.65 -1.17
C LEU A 208 9.22 5.61 -1.37
N ILE A 209 9.34 4.67 -0.42
CA ILE A 209 10.22 3.51 -0.58
C ILE A 209 9.32 2.29 -0.64
N LEU A 210 9.32 1.59 -1.77
CA LEU A 210 8.53 0.39 -2.00
C LEU A 210 9.45 -0.82 -2.05
N TYR A 211 9.13 -1.85 -1.28
CA TYR A 211 9.79 -3.15 -1.36
C TYR A 211 8.95 -4.07 -2.21
N LEU A 212 9.60 -4.72 -3.18
CA LEU A 212 8.93 -5.27 -4.34
C LEU A 212 9.29 -6.74 -4.55
N LEU A 213 8.32 -7.49 -5.06
CA LEU A 213 8.53 -8.72 -5.79
C LEU A 213 8.16 -8.47 -7.26
N GLY A 214 8.80 -9.20 -8.17
CA GLY A 214 8.44 -9.21 -9.58
C GLY A 214 7.25 -10.13 -9.87
N PRO A 215 6.97 -10.35 -11.16
CA PRO A 215 5.91 -11.26 -11.60
C PRO A 215 6.05 -12.64 -10.97
N ASN A 216 4.91 -13.27 -10.66
CA ASN A 216 4.85 -14.57 -9.97
C ASN A 216 5.61 -14.59 -8.64
N GLU A 217 5.65 -13.46 -7.92
CA GLU A 217 6.18 -13.37 -6.55
C GLU A 217 7.70 -13.65 -6.50
N SER A 218 8.39 -13.43 -7.61
CA SER A 218 9.84 -13.70 -7.76
C SER A 218 10.70 -12.53 -7.27
N LEU A 219 11.95 -12.81 -6.89
CA LEU A 219 12.93 -11.75 -6.61
C LEU A 219 13.37 -11.10 -7.92
N ILE A 220 13.37 -9.76 -7.94
CA ILE A 220 13.79 -8.96 -9.10
C ILE A 220 15.33 -8.97 -9.17
N PRO A 221 15.93 -9.44 -10.27
CA PRO A 221 17.37 -9.36 -10.47
C PRO A 221 17.86 -7.90 -10.54
N GLU A 222 19.03 -7.63 -9.94
CA GLU A 222 19.60 -6.29 -9.87
C GLU A 222 19.78 -5.63 -11.26
N TYR A 223 20.18 -6.41 -12.27
CA TYR A 223 20.37 -5.90 -13.64
C TYR A 223 19.08 -5.42 -14.32
N LEU A 224 17.90 -5.85 -13.84
CA LEU A 224 16.61 -5.35 -14.33
C LEU A 224 16.16 -4.08 -13.57
N GLY A 225 16.72 -3.86 -12.38
CA GLY A 225 16.32 -2.79 -11.47
C GLY A 225 16.35 -1.40 -12.09
N GLN A 226 17.46 -1.06 -12.77
CA GLN A 226 17.60 0.24 -13.42
C GLN A 226 16.57 0.45 -14.53
N LYS A 227 16.26 -0.60 -15.30
CA LYS A 227 15.23 -0.54 -16.34
C LYS A 227 13.84 -0.31 -15.74
N ILE A 228 13.54 -0.97 -14.63
CA ILE A 228 12.27 -0.78 -13.90
C ILE A 228 12.17 0.65 -13.36
N ALA A 229 13.21 1.16 -12.69
CA ALA A 229 13.20 2.52 -12.18
C ALA A 229 12.95 3.55 -13.29
N GLU A 230 13.66 3.43 -14.42
CA GLU A 230 13.46 4.31 -15.56
C GLU A 230 12.05 4.15 -16.16
N GLY A 231 11.54 2.92 -16.30
CA GLY A 231 10.18 2.68 -16.79
C GLY A 231 9.11 3.34 -15.93
N VAL A 232 9.24 3.25 -14.60
CA VAL A 232 8.33 3.93 -13.65
C VAL A 232 8.45 5.45 -13.79
N LYS A 233 9.68 5.97 -13.87
CA LYS A 233 9.94 7.40 -14.04
C LYS A 233 9.28 7.97 -15.30
N GLN A 234 9.47 7.31 -16.43
CA GLN A 234 8.94 7.71 -17.73
C GLN A 234 7.41 7.80 -17.70
N ARG A 235 6.73 6.79 -17.13
CA ARG A 235 5.28 6.80 -16.94
C ARG A 235 4.82 7.93 -16.05
N LEU A 236 5.51 8.17 -14.93
CA LEU A 236 5.18 9.26 -14.01
C LEU A 236 5.35 10.63 -14.66
N LEU A 237 6.31 10.79 -15.57
CA LEU A 237 6.49 12.01 -16.38
C LEU A 237 5.46 12.15 -17.53
N GLY A 238 4.55 11.20 -17.72
CA GLY A 238 3.60 11.19 -18.84
C GLY A 238 4.26 10.87 -20.19
N GLN A 239 5.45 10.27 -20.18
CA GLN A 239 6.18 9.86 -21.38
C GLN A 239 5.79 8.41 -21.68
N HIS A 240 4.83 8.23 -22.61
CA HIS A 240 4.41 6.92 -23.08
C HIS A 240 5.33 6.42 -24.21
N PHE A 241 5.67 5.12 -24.17
CA PHE A 241 6.22 4.39 -25.31
C PHE A 241 5.11 3.66 -26.05
#